data_AF-A0A353YFP1-F1
#
_entry.id   AF-A0A353YFP1-F1
#
_cell.length_a   1.000
_cell.length_b   1.000
_cell.length_c   1.000
_cell.angle_alpha   90.00
_cell.angle_beta   90.00
_cell.angle_gamma   90.00
#
_symmetry.space_group_name_H-M   'P 1'
#
loop_
_entity.id
_entity.type
_entity.pdbx_description
1 polymer ?
#
loop_
_entity_poly.entity_id
_entity_poly.type
_entity_poly.pdbx_seq_one_letter_code
_entity_poly.pdbx_strand_id
1 'polypeptide(L)'
;EANRWFWRDLGAMARSMFPEGTVEMAPFFLDAEKSDVPGGWPEGGQTRLELPNNHLQYAITWFLLALCLLVIYAVYVRGLYRRRRP
;
A
#
# COMPACT_ATOMS: atom_id res chain seq x y z
N GLU A 1 16.21 23.15 8.38
CA GLU A 1 15.04 22.35 7.95
C GLU A 1 15.28 20.90 8.36
N ALA A 2 14.26 20.13 8.71
CA ALA A 2 14.47 18.75 9.16
C ALA A 2 14.71 17.83 7.96
N ASN A 3 15.75 16.99 8.02
CA ASN A 3 16.11 15.99 7.02
C ASN A 3 15.04 14.87 6.91
N ARG A 4 13.85 15.21 6.40
CA ARG A 4 12.67 14.33 6.31
C ARG A 4 12.29 14.11 4.86
N TRP A 5 12.11 12.84 4.50
CA TRP A 5 11.86 12.42 3.12
C TRP A 5 10.66 11.47 3.09
N PHE A 6 9.72 11.71 2.17
CA PHE A 6 8.55 10.84 1.99
C PHE A 6 8.81 9.71 0.98
N TRP A 7 9.85 9.85 0.16
CA TRP A 7 10.35 8.84 -0.75
C TRP A 7 11.88 8.89 -0.79
N ARG A 8 12.51 7.77 -1.13
CA ARG A 8 13.97 7.61 -1.15
C ARG A 8 14.55 8.13 -2.47
N ASP A 9 14.72 9.44 -2.59
CA ASP A 9 15.46 10.07 -3.70
C ASP A 9 16.95 10.22 -3.34
N LEU A 10 17.77 9.31 -3.86
CA LEU A 10 19.22 9.26 -3.58
C LEU A 10 19.94 10.54 -4.01
N GLY A 11 19.57 11.11 -5.15
CA GLY A 11 20.23 12.30 -5.68
C GLY A 11 19.87 13.55 -4.89
N ALA A 12 18.60 13.71 -4.51
CA ALA A 12 18.17 14.83 -3.67
C ALA A 12 18.75 14.75 -2.26
N MET A 13 18.77 13.55 -1.65
CA MET A 13 19.40 13.32 -0.35
C MET A 13 20.91 13.54 -0.37
N ALA A 14 21.59 13.13 -1.44
CA ALA A 14 23.02 13.38 -1.62
C ALA A 14 23.33 14.88 -1.64
N ARG A 15 22.60 15.64 -2.47
CA ARG A 15 22.79 17.09 -2.59
C ARG A 15 22.48 17.84 -1.29
N SER A 16 21.51 17.38 -0.50
CA SER A 16 21.20 18.00 0.79
C SER A 16 22.25 17.73 1.87
N MET A 17 22.84 16.52 1.87
CA MET A 17 23.86 16.11 2.84
C MET A 17 25.26 16.62 2.47
N PHE A 18 25.56 16.72 1.19
CA PHE A 18 26.86 17.11 0.64
C PHE A 18 26.71 18.32 -0.31
N PRO A 19 26.48 19.54 0.23
CA PRO A 19 26.24 20.72 -0.59
C PRO A 19 27.49 21.21 -1.36
N GLU A 20 28.69 20.88 -0.89
CA GLU A 20 29.96 21.39 -1.45
C GLU A 20 30.60 20.47 -2.52
N GLY A 21 29.99 19.33 -2.87
CA GLY A 21 30.64 18.43 -3.83
C GLY A 21 29.79 17.28 -4.36
N THR A 22 30.25 16.75 -5.49
CA THR A 22 29.73 15.52 -6.08
C THR A 22 30.30 14.31 -5.33
N VAL A 23 29.46 13.69 -4.49
CA VAL A 23 29.75 12.38 -3.89
C VAL A 23 29.29 11.28 -4.83
N GLU A 24 30.19 10.36 -5.17
CA GLU A 24 29.83 9.14 -5.90
C GLU A 24 29.00 8.24 -4.97
N MET A 25 27.70 8.12 -5.26
CA MET A 25 26.77 7.32 -4.50
C MET A 25 26.57 5.96 -5.18
N ALA A 26 26.57 4.88 -4.40
CA ALA A 26 26.15 3.57 -4.89
C ALA A 26 24.65 3.62 -5.29
N PRO A 27 24.22 2.97 -6.39
CA PRO A 27 22.86 3.09 -6.92
C PRO A 27 21.82 2.26 -6.16
N PHE A 28 21.97 2.11 -4.85
CA PHE A 28 21.06 1.35 -4.00
C PHE A 28 21.08 1.87 -2.55
N PHE A 29 20.06 1.48 -1.78
CA PHE A 29 19.96 1.75 -0.35
C PHE A 29 20.10 0.47 0.44
N LEU A 30 20.72 0.58 1.61
CA LEU A 30 20.69 -0.45 2.64
C LEU A 30 19.81 0.06 3.77
N ASP A 31 18.79 -0.71 4.11
CA ASP A 31 17.99 -0.47 5.31
C ASP A 31 18.48 -1.41 6.40
N ALA A 32 18.79 -0.86 7.56
CA ALA A 32 19.28 -1.66 8.67
C ALA A 32 18.11 -2.42 9.30
N GLU A 33 18.35 -3.67 9.71
CA GLU A 33 17.41 -4.36 10.60
C GLU A 33 17.41 -3.69 11.98
N LYS A 34 16.32 -3.82 12.72
CA LYS A 34 16.22 -3.30 14.08
C LYS A 34 17.26 -3.98 14.98
N SER A 35 18.25 -3.21 15.42
CA SER A 35 19.34 -3.67 16.28
C SER A 35 19.83 -2.52 17.17
N ASP A 36 20.45 -2.85 18.30
CA ASP A 36 21.07 -1.85 19.17
C ASP A 36 22.40 -1.37 18.57
N VAL A 37 22.39 -0.17 18.00
CA VAL A 37 23.58 0.47 17.42
C VAL A 37 24.19 1.45 18.43
N PRO A 38 25.49 1.34 18.78
CA PRO A 38 26.16 2.32 19.64
C PRO A 38 26.08 3.73 19.04
N GLY A 39 25.48 4.68 19.77
CA GLY A 39 25.21 6.04 19.27
C GLY A 39 23.82 6.23 18.63
N GLY A 40 23.02 5.16 18.52
CA GLY A 40 21.59 5.20 18.18
C GLY A 40 21.26 5.40 16.70
N TRP A 41 22.25 5.64 15.83
CA TRP A 41 22.07 5.81 14.39
C TRP A 41 23.06 4.96 13.59
N PRO A 42 22.67 4.44 12.41
CA PRO A 42 21.36 4.57 11.77
C PRO A 42 20.25 3.78 12.50
N GLU A 43 19.06 4.36 12.59
CA GLU A 43 17.90 3.68 13.19
C GLU A 43 17.37 2.61 12.21
N GLY A 44 17.57 1.34 12.56
CA GLY A 44 17.08 0.22 11.78
C GLY A 44 15.60 -0.11 12.01
N GLY A 45 15.03 -0.95 11.14
CA GLY A 45 13.65 -1.42 11.24
C GLY A 45 12.60 -0.43 10.74
N GLN A 46 13.00 0.53 9.91
CA GLN A 46 12.09 1.53 9.34
C GLN A 46 11.21 0.98 8.21
N THR A 47 11.65 -0.08 7.52
CA THR A 47 10.81 -0.78 6.55
C THR A 47 9.72 -1.60 7.24
N ARG A 48 8.47 -1.22 7.01
CA ARG A 48 7.29 -2.00 7.43
C ARG A 48 7.15 -3.25 6.55
N LEU A 49 7.58 -4.39 7.06
CA LEU A 49 7.47 -5.69 6.39
C LEU A 49 6.08 -6.34 6.52
N GLU A 50 5.25 -5.83 7.42
CA GLU A 50 3.87 -6.29 7.61
C GLU A 50 2.94 -5.65 6.57
N LEU A 51 2.71 -6.38 5.48
CA LEU A 51 1.72 -6.03 4.47
C LEU A 51 0.32 -6.43 4.95
N PRO A 52 -0.68 -5.53 4.97
CA PRO A 52 -2.03 -5.88 5.34
C PRO A 52 -2.62 -6.96 4.41
N ASN A 53 -3.10 -8.06 4.98
CA ASN A 53 -3.74 -9.14 4.24
C ASN A 53 -5.28 -9.08 4.38
N ASN A 54 -5.91 -8.25 3.55
CA ASN A 54 -7.37 -8.04 3.57
C ASN A 54 -8.11 -8.80 2.45
N HIS A 55 -7.47 -9.80 1.83
CA HIS A 55 -8.01 -10.49 0.65
C HIS A 55 -9.35 -11.18 0.93
N LEU A 56 -9.48 -11.85 2.08
CA LEU A 56 -10.73 -12.52 2.46
C LEU A 56 -11.88 -11.52 2.65
N GLN A 57 -11.62 -10.38 3.28
CA GLN A 57 -12.62 -9.33 3.47
C GLN A 57 -13.10 -8.80 2.12
N TYR A 58 -12.19 -8.48 1.19
CA TYR A 58 -12.56 -8.06 -0.16
C TYR A 58 -13.35 -9.13 -0.90
N ALA A 59 -12.92 -10.39 -0.83
CA ALA A 59 -13.65 -11.50 -1.46
C ALA A 59 -15.09 -11.56 -0.95
N ILE A 60 -15.30 -11.50 0.38
CA ILE A 60 -16.64 -11.46 0.98
C ILE A 60 -17.45 -10.28 0.45
N THR A 61 -16.88 -9.07 0.42
CA THR A 61 -17.57 -7.89 -0.12
C THR A 61 -18.02 -8.11 -1.57
N TRP A 62 -17.14 -8.62 -2.43
CA TRP A 62 -17.49 -8.88 -3.84
C TRP A 62 -18.57 -9.94 -4.00
N PHE A 63 -18.51 -11.04 -3.24
CA PHE A 63 -19.53 -12.08 -3.28
C PHE A 63 -20.88 -11.61 -2.74
N LEU A 64 -20.91 -10.77 -1.70
CA LEU A 64 -22.14 -10.18 -1.19
C LEU A 64 -22.78 -9.21 -2.20
N LEU A 65 -21.97 -8.38 -2.87
CA LEU A 65 -22.45 -7.51 -3.94
C LEU A 65 -23.04 -8.32 -5.10
N ALA A 66 -22.35 -9.39 -5.52
CA ALA A 66 -22.86 -10.30 -6.55
C ALA A 66 -24.18 -10.98 -6.12
N LEU A 67 -24.27 -11.44 -4.87
CA LEU A 67 -25.49 -12.03 -4.32
C LEU A 67 -26.66 -11.04 -4.31
N CYS A 68 -26.45 -9.81 -3.83
CA CYS A 68 -27.48 -8.77 -3.85
C CYS A 68 -27.95 -8.48 -5.28
N LEU A 69 -27.03 -8.39 -6.24
CA LEU A 69 -27.37 -8.21 -7.65
C LEU A 69 -28.22 -9.37 -8.19
N LEU A 70 -27.83 -10.62 -7.90
CA LEU A 70 -28.59 -11.81 -8.28
C LEU A 70 -30.00 -11.80 -7.70
N VAL A 71 -30.16 -11.42 -6.44
CA VAL A 71 -31.47 -11.33 -5.78
C VAL A 71 -32.35 -10.28 -6.45
N ILE A 72 -31.84 -9.05 -6.65
CA ILE A 72 -32.58 -7.97 -7.29
C ILE A 72 -32.99 -8.37 -8.71
N TYR A 73 -32.07 -8.97 -9.47
CA TYR A 73 -32.34 -9.44 -10.82
C TYR A 73 -33.41 -10.54 -10.85
N ALA A 74 -33.34 -11.52 -9.95
CA ALA A 74 -34.35 -12.59 -9.85
C ALA A 74 -35.73 -12.04 -9.50
N VAL A 75 -35.83 -11.08 -8.58
CA VAL A 75 -37.08 -10.40 -8.24
C VAL A 75 -37.63 -9.62 -9.44
N TYR A 76 -36.78 -8.89 -10.15
CA TYR A 76 -37.15 -8.16 -11.36
C TYR A 76 -37.71 -9.09 -12.45
N VAL A 77 -37.00 -10.17 -12.78
CA VAL A 77 -37.42 -11.16 -13.78
C VAL A 77 -38.73 -11.84 -13.37
N ARG A 78 -38.88 -12.24 -12.10
CA ARG A 78 -40.12 -12.81 -11.57
C ARG A 78 -41.28 -11.83 -11.69
N GLY A 79 -41.05 -10.55 -11.39
CA GLY A 79 -42.05 -9.49 -11.55
C GLY A 79 -42.49 -9.33 -13.01
N LEU A 80 -41.54 -9.36 -13.94
CA LEU A 80 -41.80 -9.29 -15.38
C LEU A 80 -42.62 -10.48 -15.88
N TYR A 81 -42.30 -11.69 -15.43
CA TYR A 81 -43.01 -12.90 -15.80
C TYR A 81 -44.45 -12.91 -15.25
N ARG A 82 -44.68 -12.42 -14.02
CA ARG A 82 -46.03 -12.29 -13.45
C ARG A 82 -46.90 -11.28 -14.21
N ARG A 83 -46.33 -10.17 -14.71
CA ARG A 83 -47.07 -9.16 -15.49
C ARG A 83 -47.45 -9.63 -16.90
N ARG A 84 -46.73 -10.61 -17.45
CA ARG A 84 -46.97 -11.16 -18.80
C ARG A 84 -47.94 -12.34 -18.82
N ARG A 85 -48.35 -12.87 -17.65
CA ARG A 85 -49.41 -13.89 -17.61
C ARG A 85 -50.77 -13.18 -17.83
N PRO A 86 -51.54 -13.55 -18.87
CA PRO A 86 -52.87 -13.01 -19.12
C PRO A 86 -53.86 -13.40 -18.00
#